data_AF-A0ABD6IUK2-F1
#
_entry.id   AF-A0ABD6IUK2-F1
#
_cell.length_a   1.000
_cell.length_b   1.000
_cell.length_c   1.000
_cell.angle_alpha   90.00
_cell.angle_beta   90.00
_cell.angle_gamma   90.00
#
_symmetry.space_group_name_H-M   'P 1'
#
loop_
_entity.id
_entity.type
_entity.pdbx_description
1 polymer ?
#
loop_
_entity_poly.entity_id
_entity_poly.type
_entity_poly.pdbx_seq_one_letter_code
_entity_poly.pdbx_strand_id
1 'polypeptide(L)'
;PRGTVLVTGGTGALGGHIARWLAATGAEHLVLTSRHGADAPGAPALAAELAELGARVTLAACDLADRDAVAALLAEHTFTAVFHAAGVPQFTPFVELTADDFARTLAAKAHGATHLDDLLGDRDLDAFVLFSSIAGVWGSGRQTAYAAANAHLDGLAARRRARGLTATSIAWGPWADGGMVSDADEEHLRRRGVTTLPAALAVTALQRALDCDDTALVVADIDWARFIGPFTLGRPSALLSDVPEVRQARTAAPAAPGTGDAPLTARLAGLPEAERAQALTDLVRAHVAAVLGHSGVAEIEPDRAFKDLGFDSLTAVELRDRINTATGLVLPPTLVFDHPSATALARFLESELLGARTAVPQERHPAAADDDEPIAIVAMSCHLPGGVDSPEALWDLVASGGDAISGFPADRGWDTDALYDPDPDRPGTTYARDGGFLYDATGFDAGFFGISPREALAMDPQQRLLLETSWEAFERAGITPGQLRGSRTGVFVGMAYQGYGADVRRTPEGVEGHRLVGGASSVVSGRVAYTFGLEGPAVTIDTACSSSLVALHLAMQSLRAGECAMALAGGVTVMASPSVFVEFSRQRGLSPDGRCRAFGADADGTGWSEGAGVVLVERLSDALRNGHEVLAVV
;
A
#
# COMPACT_ATOMS: atom_id res chain seq x y z
N PRO A 1 -42.24 9.16 -24.19
CA PRO A 1 -42.56 10.60 -24.02
C PRO A 1 -43.02 11.22 -25.34
N ARG A 2 -44.01 12.12 -25.34
CA ARG A 2 -44.51 12.79 -26.56
C ARG A 2 -44.25 14.30 -26.51
N GLY A 3 -44.40 15.02 -27.63
CA GLY A 3 -44.22 16.47 -27.69
C GLY A 3 -42.75 16.92 -27.74
N THR A 4 -42.41 18.01 -27.04
CA THR A 4 -41.06 18.60 -27.07
C THR A 4 -40.19 18.07 -25.92
N VAL A 5 -39.12 17.35 -26.27
CA VAL A 5 -38.20 16.71 -25.31
C VAL A 5 -36.84 17.39 -25.32
N LEU A 6 -36.35 17.75 -24.14
CA LEU A 6 -35.00 18.26 -23.93
C LEU A 6 -34.03 17.10 -23.67
N VAL A 7 -32.95 17.02 -24.44
CA VAL A 7 -31.83 16.09 -24.18
C VAL A 7 -30.55 16.89 -23.98
N THR A 8 -30.05 16.92 -22.75
CA THR A 8 -28.80 17.61 -22.44
C THR A 8 -27.60 16.71 -22.67
N GLY A 9 -26.51 17.27 -23.18
CA GLY A 9 -25.44 16.45 -23.77
C GLY A 9 -25.94 15.67 -25.00
N GLY A 10 -26.99 16.17 -25.66
CA GLY A 10 -27.73 15.47 -26.71
C GLY A 10 -26.91 15.18 -27.97
N THR A 11 -25.81 15.90 -28.18
CA THR A 11 -24.85 15.66 -29.27
C THR A 11 -23.71 14.71 -28.87
N GLY A 12 -23.66 14.27 -27.61
CA GLY A 12 -22.74 13.24 -27.15
C GLY A 12 -23.25 11.84 -27.48
N ALA A 13 -22.40 10.83 -27.33
CA ALA A 13 -22.73 9.45 -27.73
C ALA A 13 -23.98 8.89 -27.01
N LEU A 14 -24.07 9.03 -25.68
CA LEU A 14 -25.29 8.65 -24.94
C LEU A 14 -26.52 9.45 -25.41
N GLY A 15 -26.38 10.77 -25.48
CA GLY A 15 -27.46 11.67 -25.91
C GLY A 15 -28.01 11.32 -27.29
N GLY A 16 -27.14 10.91 -28.22
CA GLY A 16 -27.51 10.49 -29.57
C GLY A 16 -28.32 9.19 -29.59
N HIS A 17 -27.95 8.17 -28.79
CA HIS A 17 -28.74 6.95 -28.66
C HIS A 17 -30.14 7.23 -28.10
N ILE A 18 -30.23 8.09 -27.09
CA ILE A 18 -31.51 8.49 -26.49
C ILE A 18 -32.35 9.30 -27.47
N ALA A 19 -31.74 10.24 -28.20
CA ALA A 19 -32.43 11.05 -29.20
C ALA A 19 -33.04 10.17 -30.30
N ARG A 20 -32.31 9.17 -30.80
CA ARG A 20 -32.81 8.21 -31.81
C ARG A 20 -34.00 7.41 -31.29
N TRP A 21 -33.89 6.90 -30.07
CA TRP A 21 -34.99 6.17 -29.42
C TRP A 21 -36.22 7.07 -29.22
N LEU A 22 -36.04 8.31 -28.77
CA LEU A 22 -37.14 9.25 -28.60
C LEU A 22 -37.82 9.61 -29.94
N ALA A 23 -37.04 9.86 -31.00
CA ALA A 23 -37.58 10.09 -32.34
C ALA A 23 -38.42 8.89 -32.82
N ALA A 24 -37.88 7.67 -32.67
CA ALA A 24 -38.56 6.44 -33.07
C ALA A 24 -39.81 6.12 -32.23
N THR A 25 -39.89 6.61 -30.99
CA THR A 25 -41.00 6.34 -30.05
C THR A 25 -42.02 7.47 -29.95
N GLY A 26 -41.91 8.50 -30.80
CA GLY A 26 -42.95 9.51 -30.99
C GLY A 26 -42.70 10.88 -30.34
N ALA A 27 -41.45 11.25 -30.08
CA ALA A 27 -41.10 12.64 -29.78
C ALA A 27 -41.26 13.50 -31.05
N GLU A 28 -42.09 14.54 -30.96
CA GLU A 28 -42.39 15.41 -32.10
C GLU A 28 -41.27 16.44 -32.33
N HIS A 29 -40.63 16.88 -31.25
CA HIS A 29 -39.53 17.83 -31.30
C HIS A 29 -38.45 17.48 -30.27
N LEU A 30 -37.23 17.30 -30.75
CA LEU A 30 -36.04 17.08 -29.94
C LEU A 30 -35.21 18.35 -29.87
N VAL A 31 -34.97 18.84 -28.66
CA VAL A 31 -34.03 19.93 -28.39
C VAL A 31 -32.77 19.30 -27.80
N LEU A 32 -31.71 19.25 -28.60
CA LEU A 32 -30.43 18.69 -28.20
C LEU A 32 -29.49 19.82 -27.81
N THR A 33 -29.02 19.82 -26.56
CA THR A 33 -28.12 20.86 -26.08
C THR A 33 -26.69 20.37 -25.96
N SER A 34 -25.77 21.25 -26.30
CA SER A 34 -24.34 21.15 -26.01
C SER A 34 -23.75 22.55 -25.92
N ARG A 35 -22.50 22.69 -25.48
CA ARG A 35 -21.82 24.00 -25.46
C ARG A 35 -21.62 24.61 -26.85
N HIS A 36 -21.54 23.77 -27.88
CA HIS A 36 -21.28 24.21 -29.26
C HIS A 36 -22.53 24.20 -30.15
N GLY A 37 -23.67 23.73 -29.65
CA GLY A 37 -24.92 23.66 -30.43
C GLY A 37 -24.73 22.95 -31.78
N ALA A 38 -25.08 23.63 -32.87
CA ALA A 38 -24.95 23.11 -34.23
C ALA A 38 -23.50 22.88 -34.68
N ASP A 39 -22.53 23.56 -34.06
CA ASP A 39 -21.10 23.42 -34.38
C ASP A 39 -20.45 22.23 -33.66
N ALA A 40 -21.21 21.49 -32.84
CA ALA A 40 -20.71 20.28 -32.21
C ALA A 40 -20.38 19.20 -33.25
N PRO A 41 -19.25 18.47 -33.11
CA PRO A 41 -18.87 17.42 -34.04
C PRO A 41 -19.98 16.38 -34.21
N GLY A 42 -20.36 16.10 -35.46
CA GLY A 42 -21.41 15.13 -35.80
C GLY A 42 -22.85 15.60 -35.57
N ALA A 43 -23.08 16.78 -34.97
CA ALA A 43 -24.43 17.26 -34.67
C ALA A 43 -25.31 17.50 -35.91
N PRO A 44 -24.81 18.05 -37.04
CA PRO A 44 -25.62 18.18 -38.25
C PRO A 44 -26.06 16.83 -38.83
N ALA A 45 -25.19 15.82 -38.80
CA ALA A 45 -25.51 14.47 -39.28
C ALA A 45 -26.56 13.80 -38.38
N LEU A 46 -26.42 13.92 -37.07
CA LEU A 46 -27.41 13.42 -36.11
C LEU A 46 -28.77 14.11 -36.29
N ALA A 47 -28.79 15.43 -36.50
CA ALA A 47 -30.04 16.16 -36.73
C ALA A 47 -30.74 15.73 -38.02
N ALA A 48 -29.99 15.49 -39.10
CA ALA A 48 -30.54 14.96 -40.34
C ALA A 48 -31.15 13.56 -40.15
N GLU A 49 -30.44 12.66 -39.47
CA GLU A 49 -30.92 11.31 -39.14
C GLU A 49 -32.21 11.34 -38.32
N LEU A 50 -32.26 12.17 -37.27
CA LEU A 50 -33.44 12.30 -36.42
C LEU A 50 -34.65 12.92 -37.16
N ALA A 51 -34.39 13.80 -38.13
CA ALA A 51 -35.42 14.34 -38.99
C ALA A 51 -35.99 13.28 -39.95
N GLU A 52 -35.16 12.37 -40.47
CA GLU A 52 -35.62 11.21 -41.26
C GLU A 52 -36.48 10.26 -40.43
N LEU A 53 -36.21 10.14 -39.12
CA LEU A 53 -37.05 9.40 -38.17
C LEU A 53 -38.36 10.13 -37.81
N GLY A 54 -38.58 11.34 -38.32
CA GLY A 54 -39.85 12.07 -38.21
C GLY A 54 -39.91 13.09 -37.06
N ALA A 55 -38.81 13.33 -36.34
CA ALA A 55 -38.77 14.34 -35.28
C ALA A 55 -38.25 15.69 -35.81
N ARG A 56 -38.87 16.80 -35.41
CA ARG A 56 -38.24 18.12 -35.56
C ARG A 56 -37.02 18.18 -34.64
N VAL A 57 -35.92 18.77 -35.08
CA VAL A 57 -34.69 18.87 -34.27
C VAL A 57 -34.24 20.31 -34.11
N THR A 58 -33.93 20.71 -32.89
CA THR A 58 -33.23 21.96 -32.57
C THR A 58 -31.90 21.62 -31.91
N LEU A 59 -30.79 22.07 -32.52
CA LEU A 59 -29.46 22.02 -31.92
C LEU A 59 -29.21 23.36 -31.22
N ALA A 60 -29.23 23.36 -29.89
CA ALA A 60 -29.10 24.57 -29.08
C ALA A 60 -27.73 24.64 -28.39
N ALA A 61 -27.04 25.78 -28.52
CA ALA A 61 -25.85 26.08 -27.75
C ALA A 61 -26.27 26.54 -26.35
N CYS A 62 -25.97 25.75 -25.32
CA CYS A 62 -26.32 26.05 -23.93
C CYS A 62 -25.30 25.42 -22.99
N ASP A 63 -24.68 26.25 -22.14
CA ASP A 63 -23.90 25.77 -21.00
C ASP A 63 -24.81 25.57 -19.80
N LEU A 64 -24.99 24.32 -19.38
CA LEU A 64 -25.87 23.99 -18.25
C LEU A 64 -25.33 24.49 -16.91
N ALA A 65 -24.04 24.82 -16.83
CA ALA A 65 -23.46 25.45 -15.65
C ALA A 65 -23.91 26.91 -15.50
N ASP A 66 -24.42 27.55 -16.56
CA ASP A 66 -24.98 28.89 -16.54
C ASP A 66 -26.51 28.83 -16.37
N ARG A 67 -26.99 29.24 -15.20
CA ARG A 67 -28.41 29.22 -14.86
C ARG A 67 -29.25 30.11 -15.78
N ASP A 68 -28.73 31.26 -16.20
CA ASP A 68 -29.49 32.21 -17.02
C ASP A 68 -29.60 31.70 -18.46
N ALA A 69 -28.54 31.05 -18.97
CA ALA A 69 -28.60 30.35 -20.26
C ALA A 69 -29.63 29.22 -20.25
N VAL A 70 -29.71 28.44 -19.16
CA VAL A 70 -30.74 27.39 -19.01
C VAL A 70 -32.14 28.02 -18.94
N ALA A 71 -32.32 29.13 -18.22
CA ALA A 71 -33.60 29.82 -18.13
C ALA A 71 -34.08 30.34 -19.50
N ALA A 72 -33.18 30.91 -20.30
CA ALA A 72 -33.47 31.36 -21.66
C ALA A 72 -33.93 30.19 -22.55
N LEU A 73 -33.20 29.07 -22.53
CA LEU A 73 -33.57 27.86 -23.26
C LEU A 73 -34.96 27.34 -22.87
N LEU A 74 -35.25 27.29 -21.56
CA LEU A 74 -36.53 26.82 -21.04
C LEU A 74 -37.71 27.75 -21.37
N ALA A 75 -37.45 29.01 -21.73
CA ALA A 75 -38.47 29.97 -22.16
C ALA A 75 -38.83 29.84 -23.64
N GLU A 76 -37.94 29.31 -24.48
CA GLU A 76 -38.16 29.17 -25.94
C GLU A 76 -39.16 28.06 -26.29
N HIS A 77 -39.28 27.05 -25.41
CA HIS A 77 -40.06 25.85 -25.67
C HIS A 77 -40.82 25.37 -24.42
N THR A 78 -41.99 24.77 -24.63
CA THR A 78 -42.71 24.08 -23.55
C THR A 78 -42.31 22.61 -23.55
N PHE A 79 -41.37 22.25 -22.69
CA PHE A 79 -40.88 20.88 -22.56
C PHE A 79 -41.87 19.98 -21.83
N THR A 80 -42.09 18.78 -22.38
CA THR A 80 -42.88 17.70 -21.80
C THR A 80 -42.00 16.65 -21.13
N ALA A 81 -40.73 16.54 -21.51
CA ALA A 81 -39.78 15.64 -20.87
C ALA A 81 -38.34 16.18 -20.94
N VAL A 82 -37.51 15.73 -19.99
CA VAL A 82 -36.09 16.10 -19.87
C VAL A 82 -35.26 14.85 -19.66
N PHE A 83 -34.19 14.71 -20.44
CA PHE A 83 -33.16 13.68 -20.32
C PHE A 83 -31.82 14.36 -20.12
N HIS A 84 -31.27 14.27 -18.90
CA HIS A 84 -30.02 14.91 -18.54
C HIS A 84 -28.85 13.93 -18.67
N ALA A 85 -28.17 13.96 -19.81
CA ALA A 85 -27.00 13.13 -20.12
C ALA A 85 -25.69 13.94 -20.19
N ALA A 86 -25.72 15.22 -19.83
CA ALA A 86 -24.53 16.05 -19.80
C ALA A 86 -23.58 15.66 -18.67
N GLY A 87 -22.30 15.52 -19.01
CA GLY A 87 -21.22 15.24 -18.07
C GLY A 87 -19.91 14.96 -18.78
N VAL A 88 -18.82 15.05 -18.04
CA VAL A 88 -17.47 14.68 -18.50
C VAL A 88 -16.89 13.73 -17.47
N PRO A 89 -16.30 12.60 -17.87
CA PRO A 89 -15.62 11.71 -16.94
C PRO A 89 -14.37 12.40 -16.36
N GLN A 90 -14.00 12.02 -15.14
CA GLN A 90 -12.82 12.55 -14.45
C GLN A 90 -11.96 11.36 -13.98
N PHE A 91 -10.65 11.41 -14.24
CA PHE A 91 -9.68 10.34 -13.95
C PHE A 91 -8.39 10.88 -13.31
N THR A 92 -8.55 11.55 -12.17
CA THR A 92 -7.46 12.15 -11.38
C THR A 92 -7.45 11.50 -9.99
N PRO A 93 -6.29 11.01 -9.50
CA PRO A 93 -6.15 10.53 -8.13
C PRO A 93 -6.65 11.58 -7.13
N PHE A 94 -7.26 11.12 -6.03
CA PHE A 94 -7.82 12.02 -5.03
C PHE A 94 -6.77 12.99 -4.45
N VAL A 95 -5.54 12.54 -4.26
CA VAL A 95 -4.43 13.34 -3.71
C VAL A 95 -3.94 14.44 -4.65
N GLU A 96 -4.25 14.34 -5.95
CA GLU A 96 -3.90 15.32 -6.98
C GLU A 96 -5.07 16.23 -7.36
N LEU A 97 -6.27 15.94 -6.85
CA LEU A 97 -7.49 16.62 -7.27
C LEU A 97 -7.62 17.99 -6.60
N THR A 98 -7.60 19.07 -7.39
CA THR A 98 -7.79 20.42 -6.86
C THR A 98 -9.27 20.75 -6.66
N ALA A 99 -9.57 21.75 -5.83
CA ALA A 99 -10.93 22.25 -5.64
C ALA A 99 -11.56 22.74 -6.95
N ASP A 100 -10.76 23.37 -7.83
CA ASP A 100 -11.21 23.84 -9.13
C ASP A 100 -11.53 22.67 -10.07
N ASP A 101 -10.72 21.61 -10.08
CA ASP A 101 -11.00 20.41 -10.88
C ASP A 101 -12.29 19.72 -10.42
N PHE A 102 -12.49 19.67 -9.10
CA PHE A 102 -13.71 19.15 -8.50
C PHE A 102 -14.93 19.97 -8.93
N ALA A 103 -14.89 21.29 -8.75
CA ALA A 103 -15.96 22.20 -9.12
C ALA A 103 -16.31 22.12 -10.62
N ARG A 104 -15.29 22.07 -11.50
CA ARG A 104 -15.51 21.94 -12.95
C ARG A 104 -16.17 20.61 -13.33
N THR A 105 -15.84 19.51 -12.65
CA THR A 105 -16.45 18.20 -12.91
C THR A 105 -17.93 18.19 -12.51
N LEU A 106 -18.28 18.85 -11.41
CA LEU A 106 -19.67 18.94 -10.93
C LEU A 106 -20.54 19.89 -11.77
N ALA A 107 -19.96 20.92 -12.38
CA ALA A 107 -20.67 22.03 -12.99
C ALA A 107 -21.74 21.60 -14.02
N ALA A 108 -21.36 20.92 -15.09
CA ALA A 108 -22.31 20.55 -16.14
C ALA A 108 -23.29 19.45 -15.70
N LYS A 109 -22.86 18.56 -14.81
CA LYS A 109 -23.64 17.37 -14.41
C LYS A 109 -24.54 17.66 -13.21
N ALA A 110 -23.98 17.98 -12.06
CA ALA A 110 -24.73 18.20 -10.82
C ALA A 110 -25.42 19.58 -10.78
N HIS A 111 -24.69 20.66 -11.06
CA HIS A 111 -25.30 22.00 -11.06
C HIS A 111 -26.29 22.14 -12.22
N GLY A 112 -25.95 21.65 -13.42
CA GLY A 112 -26.87 21.63 -14.56
C GLY A 112 -28.21 20.94 -14.27
N ALA A 113 -28.19 19.76 -13.64
CA ALA A 113 -29.41 19.08 -13.24
C ALA A 113 -30.21 19.87 -12.19
N THR A 114 -29.52 20.56 -11.29
CA THR A 114 -30.14 21.39 -10.25
C THR A 114 -30.81 22.62 -10.87
N HIS A 115 -30.17 23.28 -11.84
CA HIS A 115 -30.77 24.38 -12.60
C HIS A 115 -32.04 23.93 -13.33
N LEU A 116 -32.02 22.77 -13.98
CA LEU A 116 -33.20 22.22 -14.64
C LEU A 116 -34.34 21.97 -13.65
N ASP A 117 -34.07 21.32 -12.51
CA ASP A 117 -35.06 21.05 -11.48
C ASP A 117 -35.70 22.34 -10.94
N ASP A 118 -34.87 23.31 -10.56
CA ASP A 118 -35.30 24.56 -9.95
C ASP A 118 -36.08 25.45 -10.93
N LEU A 119 -35.66 25.53 -12.19
CA LEU A 119 -36.29 26.37 -13.21
C LEU A 119 -37.57 25.77 -13.79
N LEU A 120 -37.67 24.44 -13.87
CA LEU A 120 -38.91 23.76 -14.24
C LEU A 120 -39.92 23.78 -13.09
N GLY A 121 -39.45 23.92 -11.85
CA GLY A 121 -40.29 23.99 -10.65
C GLY A 121 -41.23 22.79 -10.55
N ASP A 122 -42.49 23.09 -10.24
CA ASP A 122 -43.56 22.09 -10.07
C ASP A 122 -44.28 21.72 -11.37
N ARG A 123 -43.66 22.00 -12.53
CA ARG A 123 -44.22 21.60 -13.83
C ARG A 123 -44.34 20.07 -13.89
N ASP A 124 -45.52 19.62 -14.28
CA ASP A 124 -45.78 18.22 -14.57
C ASP A 124 -45.12 17.83 -15.90
N LEU A 125 -44.33 16.76 -15.88
CA LEU A 125 -43.54 16.27 -17.01
C LEU A 125 -43.85 14.79 -17.21
N ASP A 126 -43.86 14.34 -18.46
CA ASP A 126 -43.96 12.93 -18.81
C ASP A 126 -42.75 12.14 -18.29
N ALA A 127 -41.56 12.76 -18.28
CA ALA A 127 -40.34 12.16 -17.78
C ALA A 127 -39.29 13.21 -17.37
N PHE A 128 -38.56 12.95 -16.29
CA PHE A 128 -37.38 13.70 -15.88
C PHE A 128 -36.27 12.72 -15.53
N VAL A 129 -35.38 12.45 -16.49
CA VAL A 129 -34.42 11.35 -16.42
C VAL A 129 -33.02 11.88 -16.20
N LEU A 130 -32.33 11.36 -15.19
CA LEU A 130 -30.97 11.69 -14.83
C LEU A 130 -30.03 10.52 -15.13
N PHE A 131 -29.01 10.75 -15.95
CA PHE A 131 -28.00 9.74 -16.27
C PHE A 131 -26.89 9.77 -15.23
N SER A 132 -27.09 9.04 -14.13
CA SER A 132 -26.10 8.77 -13.09
C SER A 132 -25.11 7.68 -13.55
N SER A 133 -24.25 7.23 -12.65
CA SER A 133 -23.24 6.19 -12.91
C SER A 133 -23.02 5.31 -11.68
N ILE A 134 -22.67 4.04 -11.92
CA ILE A 134 -22.23 3.10 -10.87
C ILE A 134 -21.12 3.66 -9.98
N ALA A 135 -20.30 4.59 -10.48
CA ALA A 135 -19.27 5.27 -9.70
C ALA A 135 -19.87 6.05 -8.50
N GLY A 136 -21.08 6.59 -8.62
CA GLY A 136 -21.79 7.26 -7.52
C GLY A 136 -22.41 6.30 -6.50
N VAL A 137 -22.53 5.01 -6.85
CA VAL A 137 -23.16 3.98 -6.01
C VAL A 137 -22.13 3.26 -5.13
N TRP A 138 -21.07 2.73 -5.75
CA TRP A 138 -20.07 1.92 -5.03
C TRP A 138 -18.63 2.42 -5.19
N GLY A 139 -18.45 3.56 -5.86
CA GLY A 139 -17.14 4.17 -6.06
C GLY A 139 -16.38 3.64 -7.28
N SER A 140 -15.47 4.46 -7.79
CA SER A 140 -14.53 4.08 -8.84
C SER A 140 -13.20 4.80 -8.62
N GLY A 141 -12.09 4.08 -8.80
CA GLY A 141 -10.75 4.62 -8.56
C GLY A 141 -10.45 5.82 -9.45
N ARG A 142 -9.89 6.89 -8.88
CA ARG A 142 -9.54 8.15 -9.58
C ARG A 142 -10.74 8.93 -10.13
N GLN A 143 -11.98 8.58 -9.75
CA GLN A 143 -13.20 9.25 -10.23
C GLN A 143 -13.96 9.98 -9.12
N THR A 144 -13.27 10.54 -8.12
CA THR A 144 -13.90 11.08 -6.91
C THR A 144 -14.93 12.18 -7.19
N ALA A 145 -14.59 13.19 -8.00
CA ALA A 145 -15.51 14.28 -8.33
C ALA A 145 -16.68 13.77 -9.19
N TYR A 146 -16.39 12.85 -10.12
CA TYR A 146 -17.41 12.23 -10.95
C TYR A 146 -18.40 11.42 -10.12
N ALA A 147 -17.93 10.59 -9.18
CA ALA A 147 -18.76 9.84 -8.25
C ALA A 147 -19.67 10.76 -7.45
N ALA A 148 -19.13 11.85 -6.89
CA ALA A 148 -19.91 12.84 -6.15
C ALA A 148 -21.00 13.51 -7.01
N ALA A 149 -20.68 13.87 -8.26
CA ALA A 149 -21.65 14.46 -9.17
C ALA A 149 -22.81 13.51 -9.51
N ASN A 150 -22.53 12.20 -9.65
CA ASN A 150 -23.55 11.19 -9.93
C ASN A 150 -24.41 10.88 -8.70
N ALA A 151 -23.80 10.76 -7.51
CA ALA A 151 -24.55 10.62 -6.26
C ALA A 151 -25.50 11.81 -6.00
N HIS A 152 -25.11 13.01 -6.40
CA HIS A 152 -25.99 14.19 -6.37
C HIS A 152 -27.22 14.02 -7.27
N LEU A 153 -27.08 13.44 -8.47
CA LEU A 153 -28.22 13.17 -9.35
C LEU A 153 -29.21 12.18 -8.73
N ASP A 154 -28.70 11.12 -8.09
CA ASP A 154 -29.53 10.13 -7.41
C ASP A 154 -30.32 10.79 -6.26
N GLY A 155 -29.67 11.65 -5.48
CA GLY A 155 -30.33 12.46 -4.46
C GLY A 155 -31.35 13.47 -5.01
N LEU A 156 -31.05 14.08 -6.16
CA LEU A 156 -31.95 15.03 -6.82
C LEU A 156 -33.24 14.35 -7.30
N ALA A 157 -33.15 13.15 -7.88
CA ALA A 157 -34.33 12.38 -8.27
C ALA A 157 -35.21 12.04 -7.06
N ALA A 158 -34.60 11.56 -5.97
CA ALA A 158 -35.32 11.29 -4.73
C ALA A 158 -36.00 12.55 -4.17
N ARG A 159 -35.30 13.69 -4.19
CA ARG A 159 -35.85 14.99 -3.76
C ARG A 159 -37.03 15.43 -4.62
N ARG A 160 -36.94 15.30 -5.95
CA ARG A 160 -38.01 15.66 -6.89
C ARG A 160 -39.24 14.78 -6.68
N ARG A 161 -39.07 13.47 -6.48
CA ARG A 161 -40.15 12.52 -6.14
C ARG A 161 -40.79 12.79 -4.79
N ALA A 162 -40.04 13.22 -3.78
CA ALA A 162 -40.59 13.61 -2.49
C ALA A 162 -41.52 14.84 -2.58
N ARG A 163 -41.38 15.67 -3.63
CA ARG A 163 -42.33 16.75 -3.96
C ARG A 163 -43.53 16.29 -4.82
N GLY A 164 -43.66 14.99 -5.09
CA GLY A 164 -44.73 14.42 -5.92
C GLY A 164 -44.52 14.58 -7.43
N LEU A 165 -43.32 14.95 -7.87
CA LEU A 165 -42.99 15.16 -9.29
C LEU A 165 -42.26 13.94 -9.86
N THR A 166 -42.41 13.69 -11.17
CA THR A 166 -41.70 12.58 -11.83
C THR A 166 -40.19 12.80 -11.81
N ALA A 167 -39.43 11.74 -11.55
CA ALA A 167 -38.00 11.67 -11.72
C ALA A 167 -37.50 10.22 -11.75
N THR A 168 -36.52 9.94 -12.60
CA THR A 168 -35.84 8.65 -12.67
C THR A 168 -34.35 8.88 -12.78
N SER A 169 -33.57 8.45 -11.79
CA SER A 169 -32.11 8.39 -11.88
C SER A 169 -31.66 6.97 -12.18
N ILE A 170 -30.83 6.80 -13.20
CA ILE A 170 -30.25 5.50 -13.52
C ILE A 170 -28.73 5.58 -13.40
N ALA A 171 -28.19 4.82 -12.46
CA ALA A 171 -26.77 4.63 -12.29
C ALA A 171 -26.25 3.62 -13.32
N TRP A 172 -25.77 4.13 -14.45
CA TRP A 172 -25.31 3.31 -15.57
C TRP A 172 -23.91 2.72 -15.35
N GLY A 173 -23.74 1.46 -15.73
CA GLY A 173 -22.46 0.88 -16.12
C GLY A 173 -21.96 1.43 -17.46
N PRO A 174 -20.76 1.03 -17.93
CA PRO A 174 -20.23 1.52 -19.19
C PRO A 174 -21.05 1.00 -20.38
N TRP A 175 -21.22 1.81 -21.43
CA TRP A 175 -21.92 1.42 -22.66
C TRP A 175 -20.90 1.15 -23.77
N ALA A 176 -21.07 0.06 -24.53
CA ALA A 176 -20.13 -0.35 -25.59
C ALA A 176 -19.96 0.72 -26.68
N ASP A 177 -21.04 1.39 -27.07
CA ASP A 177 -21.04 2.44 -28.10
C ASP A 177 -21.20 3.85 -27.48
N GLY A 178 -20.75 4.01 -26.23
CA GLY A 178 -21.09 5.15 -25.38
C GLY A 178 -20.11 6.31 -25.38
N GLY A 179 -18.90 6.15 -25.94
CA GLY A 179 -17.86 7.20 -26.00
C GLY A 179 -17.41 7.78 -24.65
N MET A 180 -17.86 7.19 -23.53
CA MET A 180 -17.57 7.65 -22.16
C MET A 180 -16.33 7.01 -21.55
N VAL A 181 -15.84 5.93 -22.16
CA VAL A 181 -14.74 5.10 -21.69
C VAL A 181 -13.83 4.88 -22.90
N SER A 182 -12.51 5.04 -22.71
CA SER A 182 -11.55 4.71 -23.78
C SER A 182 -11.39 3.20 -23.91
N ASP A 183 -10.93 2.70 -25.07
CA ASP A 183 -10.68 1.27 -25.27
C ASP A 183 -9.76 0.67 -24.19
N ALA A 184 -8.77 1.46 -23.72
CA ALA A 184 -7.86 1.06 -22.65
C ALA A 184 -8.57 0.96 -21.28
N ASP A 185 -9.48 1.89 -21.00
CA ASP A 185 -10.27 1.89 -19.77
C ASP A 185 -11.35 0.78 -19.78
N GLU A 186 -11.90 0.45 -20.95
CA GLU A 186 -12.85 -0.64 -21.13
C GLU A 186 -12.21 -1.99 -20.80
N GLU A 187 -11.02 -2.27 -21.34
CA GLU A 187 -10.29 -3.50 -21.04
C GLU A 187 -9.96 -3.60 -19.54
N HIS A 188 -9.62 -2.47 -18.90
CA HIS A 188 -9.34 -2.42 -17.46
C HIS A 188 -10.59 -2.70 -16.62
N LEU A 189 -11.74 -2.13 -16.98
CA LEU A 189 -13.03 -2.40 -16.31
C LEU A 189 -13.46 -3.85 -16.50
N ARG A 190 -13.29 -4.39 -17.70
CA ARG A 190 -13.62 -5.79 -18.04
C ARG A 190 -12.80 -6.78 -17.22
N ARG A 191 -11.51 -6.51 -17.01
CA ARG A 191 -10.64 -7.33 -16.13
C ARG A 191 -11.11 -7.34 -14.68
N ARG A 192 -11.77 -6.27 -14.23
CA ARG A 192 -12.37 -6.16 -12.89
C ARG A 192 -13.80 -6.71 -12.83
N GLY A 193 -14.31 -7.26 -13.91
CA GLY A 193 -15.66 -7.84 -13.98
C GLY A 193 -16.77 -6.84 -14.26
N VAL A 194 -16.46 -5.59 -14.67
CA VAL A 194 -17.46 -4.62 -15.14
C VAL A 194 -17.43 -4.61 -16.66
N THR A 195 -18.49 -5.09 -17.30
CA THR A 195 -18.57 -5.24 -18.76
C THR A 195 -19.39 -4.11 -19.39
N THR A 196 -19.13 -3.87 -20.68
CA THR A 196 -19.86 -2.88 -21.46
C THR A 196 -21.24 -3.39 -21.85
N LEU A 197 -22.26 -2.56 -21.61
CA LEU A 197 -23.65 -2.84 -21.97
C LEU A 197 -23.93 -2.37 -23.40
N PRO A 198 -24.50 -3.22 -24.27
CA PRO A 198 -24.98 -2.78 -25.59
C PRO A 198 -26.02 -1.66 -25.47
N ALA A 199 -25.89 -0.60 -26.26
CA ALA A 199 -26.76 0.58 -26.16
C ALA A 199 -28.25 0.24 -26.33
N ALA A 200 -28.59 -0.70 -27.20
CA ALA A 200 -29.98 -1.16 -27.40
C ALA A 200 -30.59 -1.80 -26.13
N LEU A 201 -29.79 -2.55 -25.37
CA LEU A 201 -30.22 -3.14 -24.09
C LEU A 201 -30.37 -2.05 -23.03
N ALA A 202 -29.45 -1.08 -23.00
CA ALA A 202 -29.52 0.05 -22.08
C ALA A 202 -30.78 0.91 -22.33
N VAL A 203 -31.10 1.20 -23.58
CA VAL A 203 -32.35 1.90 -23.97
C VAL A 203 -33.58 1.09 -23.57
N THR A 204 -33.55 -0.23 -23.74
CA THR A 204 -34.65 -1.11 -23.30
C THR A 204 -34.83 -1.06 -21.77
N ALA A 205 -33.72 -1.05 -21.02
CA ALA A 205 -33.76 -0.93 -19.55
C ALA A 205 -34.31 0.44 -19.11
N LEU A 206 -33.91 1.52 -19.80
CA LEU A 206 -34.46 2.86 -19.57
C LEU A 206 -35.98 2.89 -19.80
N GLN A 207 -36.46 2.31 -20.91
CA GLN A 207 -37.88 2.26 -21.18
C GLN A 207 -38.64 1.53 -20.07
N ARG A 208 -38.13 0.38 -19.62
CA ARG A 208 -38.73 -0.36 -18.50
C ARG A 208 -38.75 0.43 -17.20
N ALA A 209 -37.67 1.15 -16.88
CA ALA A 209 -37.62 2.00 -15.70
C ALA A 209 -38.71 3.09 -15.72
N LEU A 210 -38.96 3.66 -16.89
CA LEU A 210 -40.04 4.64 -17.08
C LEU A 210 -41.43 4.00 -16.99
N ASP A 211 -41.63 2.84 -17.62
CA ASP A 211 -42.90 2.11 -17.60
C ASP A 211 -43.28 1.63 -16.18
N CYS A 212 -42.28 1.29 -15.36
CA CYS A 212 -42.46 0.89 -13.96
C CYS A 212 -42.52 2.07 -12.97
N ASP A 213 -42.34 3.30 -13.43
CA ASP A 213 -42.26 4.52 -12.61
C ASP A 213 -41.13 4.48 -11.55
N ASP A 214 -40.00 3.84 -11.88
CA ASP A 214 -38.87 3.70 -10.97
C ASP A 214 -38.19 5.04 -10.70
N THR A 215 -37.83 5.28 -9.43
CA THR A 215 -37.13 6.51 -9.01
C THR A 215 -35.62 6.41 -9.13
N ALA A 216 -35.03 5.29 -8.70
CA ALA A 216 -33.58 5.11 -8.66
C ALA A 216 -33.24 3.64 -8.94
N LEU A 217 -32.41 3.40 -9.95
CA LEU A 217 -32.00 2.07 -10.38
C LEU A 217 -30.51 2.04 -10.72
N VAL A 218 -29.91 0.86 -10.58
CA VAL A 218 -28.56 0.58 -11.09
C VAL A 218 -28.70 -0.38 -12.26
N VAL A 219 -28.12 -0.02 -13.40
CA VAL A 219 -28.12 -0.88 -14.59
C VAL A 219 -26.68 -1.01 -15.09
N ALA A 220 -26.09 -2.18 -14.82
CA ALA A 220 -24.74 -2.52 -15.23
C ALA A 220 -24.66 -4.01 -15.56
N ASP A 221 -23.84 -4.33 -16.55
CA ASP A 221 -23.48 -5.71 -16.83
C ASP A 221 -22.21 -6.06 -16.04
N ILE A 222 -22.30 -7.13 -15.23
CA ILE A 222 -21.28 -7.47 -14.24
C ILE A 222 -21.01 -8.97 -14.28
N ASP A 223 -19.73 -9.32 -14.50
CA ASP A 223 -19.22 -10.65 -14.21
C ASP A 223 -18.98 -10.75 -12.70
N TRP A 224 -20.01 -11.20 -11.98
CA TRP A 224 -19.99 -11.27 -10.52
C TRP A 224 -18.88 -12.17 -9.97
N ALA A 225 -18.46 -13.21 -10.71
CA ALA A 225 -17.37 -14.10 -10.30
C ALA A 225 -16.02 -13.35 -10.28
N ARG A 226 -15.82 -12.44 -11.23
CA ARG A 226 -14.61 -11.60 -11.29
C ARG A 226 -14.69 -10.34 -10.41
N PHE A 227 -15.90 -9.79 -10.25
CA PHE A 227 -16.10 -8.52 -9.55
C PHE A 227 -16.10 -8.67 -8.02
N ILE A 228 -16.84 -9.64 -7.46
CA ILE A 228 -17.13 -9.64 -6.01
C ILE A 228 -15.90 -9.90 -5.14
N GLY A 229 -15.03 -10.83 -5.54
CA GLY A 229 -13.88 -11.26 -4.75
C GLY A 229 -12.93 -10.10 -4.48
N PRO A 230 -12.33 -9.50 -5.52
CA PRO A 230 -11.46 -8.32 -5.37
C PRO A 230 -12.17 -7.14 -4.72
N PHE A 231 -13.43 -6.87 -5.08
CA PHE A 231 -14.18 -5.73 -4.56
C PHE A 231 -14.45 -5.83 -3.05
N THR A 232 -14.66 -7.04 -2.51
CA THR A 232 -14.96 -7.25 -1.08
C THR A 232 -13.76 -7.67 -0.23
N LEU A 233 -12.55 -7.66 -0.81
CA LEU A 233 -11.31 -8.12 -0.16
C LEU A 233 -10.98 -7.31 1.11
N GLY A 234 -11.13 -5.98 1.06
CA GLY A 234 -10.85 -5.10 2.20
C GLY A 234 -12.04 -4.91 3.15
N ARG A 235 -13.27 -5.13 2.66
CA ARG A 235 -14.50 -4.98 3.45
C ARG A 235 -15.69 -5.64 2.75
N PRO A 236 -16.58 -6.35 3.48
CA PRO A 236 -17.82 -6.85 2.91
C PRO A 236 -18.74 -5.71 2.44
N SER A 237 -19.40 -5.91 1.30
CA SER A 237 -20.36 -4.96 0.74
C SER A 237 -21.79 -5.40 1.04
N ALA A 238 -22.47 -4.72 1.97
CA ALA A 238 -23.88 -4.96 2.26
C ALA A 238 -24.76 -4.75 1.02
N LEU A 239 -24.44 -3.75 0.20
CA LEU A 239 -25.14 -3.42 -1.04
C LEU A 239 -25.26 -4.62 -2.00
N LEU A 240 -24.18 -5.42 -2.10
CA LEU A 240 -24.09 -6.52 -3.07
C LEU A 240 -24.46 -7.87 -2.48
N SER A 241 -24.57 -7.97 -1.15
CA SER A 241 -24.75 -9.25 -0.44
C SER A 241 -26.11 -9.91 -0.73
N ASP A 242 -27.09 -9.11 -1.14
CA ASP A 242 -28.45 -9.58 -1.45
C ASP A 242 -28.66 -9.94 -2.91
N VAL A 243 -27.68 -9.69 -3.78
CA VAL A 243 -27.75 -10.05 -5.20
C VAL A 243 -27.63 -11.58 -5.33
N PRO A 244 -28.61 -12.29 -5.93
CA PRO A 244 -28.60 -13.75 -6.04
C PRO A 244 -27.34 -14.30 -6.72
N GLU A 245 -26.90 -13.67 -7.80
CA GLU A 245 -25.71 -14.02 -8.57
C GLU A 245 -24.43 -13.84 -7.74
N VAL A 246 -24.38 -12.85 -6.85
CA VAL A 246 -23.28 -12.66 -5.90
C VAL A 246 -23.25 -13.80 -4.88
N ARG A 247 -24.41 -14.19 -4.33
CA ARG A 247 -24.49 -15.33 -3.41
C ARG A 247 -24.02 -16.62 -4.09
N GLN A 248 -24.44 -16.84 -5.33
CA GLN A 248 -23.99 -17.97 -6.15
C GLN A 248 -22.48 -17.94 -6.40
N ALA A 249 -21.94 -16.80 -6.84
CA ALA A 249 -20.51 -16.61 -7.09
C ALA A 249 -19.64 -16.82 -5.83
N ARG A 250 -20.18 -16.51 -4.63
CA ARG A 250 -19.49 -16.77 -3.35
C ARG A 250 -19.55 -18.23 -2.91
N THR A 251 -20.59 -18.97 -3.29
CA THR A 251 -20.76 -20.40 -2.98
C THR A 251 -20.09 -21.32 -4.00
N ALA A 252 -19.90 -20.85 -5.23
CA ALA A 252 -19.13 -21.55 -6.24
C ALA A 252 -17.66 -21.54 -5.81
N ALA A 253 -17.15 -22.69 -5.36
CA ALA A 253 -15.71 -22.92 -5.27
C ALA A 253 -15.08 -22.55 -6.63
N PRO A 254 -13.85 -21.98 -6.65
CA PRO A 254 -13.26 -21.48 -7.88
C PRO A 254 -13.29 -22.58 -8.95
N ALA A 255 -14.05 -22.34 -10.02
CA ALA A 255 -14.07 -23.23 -11.16
C ALA A 255 -12.67 -23.20 -11.79
N ALA A 256 -12.03 -24.38 -11.85
CA ALA A 256 -10.76 -24.55 -12.54
C ALA A 256 -10.86 -23.98 -13.97
N PRO A 257 -9.88 -23.19 -14.44
CA PRO A 257 -9.92 -22.66 -15.80
C PRO A 257 -9.91 -23.77 -16.84
N GLY A 258 -10.83 -23.70 -17.81
CA GLY A 258 -10.94 -24.63 -18.93
C GLY A 258 -9.86 -24.44 -19.99
N THR A 259 -9.06 -25.51 -20.16
CA THR A 259 -8.47 -26.08 -21.39
C THR A 259 -8.00 -25.16 -22.53
N GLY A 260 -6.68 -25.06 -22.63
CA GLY A 260 -5.91 -24.76 -23.85
C GLY A 260 -4.51 -25.38 -23.82
N ASP A 261 -3.92 -25.48 -22.63
CA ASP A 261 -2.71 -26.25 -22.33
C ASP A 261 -2.93 -27.11 -21.08
N ALA A 262 -2.16 -28.19 -20.91
CA ALA A 262 -2.19 -28.98 -19.69
C ALA A 262 -2.02 -28.06 -18.46
N PRO A 263 -2.76 -28.29 -17.35
CA PRO A 263 -2.61 -27.50 -16.14
C PRO A 263 -1.13 -27.39 -15.77
N LEU A 264 -0.64 -26.19 -15.45
CA LEU A 264 0.77 -25.93 -15.15
C LEU A 264 1.34 -26.94 -14.14
N THR A 265 0.52 -27.35 -13.16
CA THR A 265 0.79 -28.43 -12.20
C THR A 265 1.09 -29.79 -12.83
N ALA A 266 0.33 -30.21 -13.85
CA ALA A 266 0.57 -31.45 -14.57
C ALA A 266 1.85 -31.40 -15.42
N ARG A 267 2.19 -30.23 -15.97
CA ARG A 267 3.45 -30.00 -16.70
C ARG A 267 4.66 -30.04 -15.77
N LEU A 268 4.55 -29.42 -14.59
CA LEU A 268 5.61 -29.39 -13.58
C LEU A 268 5.82 -30.77 -12.92
N ALA A 269 4.76 -31.54 -12.67
CA ALA A 269 4.86 -32.87 -12.05
C ALA A 269 5.64 -33.89 -12.89
N GLY A 270 5.74 -33.68 -14.22
CA GLY A 270 6.49 -34.54 -15.13
C GLY A 270 7.98 -34.20 -15.30
N LEU A 271 8.45 -33.10 -14.71
CA LEU A 271 9.83 -32.60 -14.86
C LEU A 271 10.73 -33.04 -13.68
N PRO A 272 12.04 -33.24 -13.90
CA PRO A 272 13.04 -33.29 -12.83
C PRO A 272 13.03 -32.00 -11.98
N GLU A 273 13.40 -32.08 -10.70
CA GLU A 273 13.37 -30.94 -9.75
C GLU A 273 14.14 -29.71 -10.27
N ALA A 274 15.34 -29.91 -10.81
CA ALA A 274 16.13 -28.82 -11.39
C ALA A 274 15.46 -28.17 -12.61
N GLU A 275 14.72 -28.94 -13.41
CA GLU A 275 13.99 -28.43 -14.58
C GLU A 275 12.67 -27.75 -14.19
N ARG A 276 12.06 -28.13 -13.05
CA ARG A 276 10.89 -27.44 -12.49
C ARG A 276 11.23 -26.05 -11.97
N ALA A 277 12.28 -25.96 -11.16
CA ALA A 277 12.75 -24.70 -10.58
C ALA A 277 13.11 -23.70 -11.69
N GLN A 278 13.78 -24.16 -12.74
CA GLN A 278 14.10 -23.35 -13.91
C GLN A 278 12.85 -22.90 -14.67
N ALA A 279 11.91 -23.82 -14.94
CA ALA A 279 10.67 -23.50 -15.66
C ALA A 279 9.78 -22.48 -14.91
N LEU A 280 9.71 -22.57 -13.58
CA LEU A 280 8.99 -21.60 -12.74
C LEU A 280 9.71 -20.26 -12.68
N THR A 281 11.04 -20.26 -12.58
CA THR A 281 11.84 -19.02 -12.61
C THR A 281 11.66 -18.29 -13.93
N ASP A 282 11.69 -18.99 -15.06
CA ASP A 282 11.48 -18.39 -16.37
C ASP A 282 10.04 -17.89 -16.57
N LEU A 283 9.04 -18.57 -16.00
CA LEU A 283 7.66 -18.10 -15.95
C LEU A 283 7.54 -16.77 -15.19
N VAL A 284 8.13 -16.68 -14.00
CA VAL A 284 8.11 -15.45 -13.20
C VAL A 284 8.82 -14.32 -13.93
N ARG A 285 10.01 -14.57 -14.49
CA ARG A 285 10.77 -13.57 -15.25
C ARG A 285 10.03 -13.08 -16.50
N ALA A 286 9.29 -13.95 -17.18
CA ALA A 286 8.46 -13.55 -18.32
C ALA A 286 7.33 -12.58 -17.91
N HIS A 287 6.68 -12.84 -16.78
CA HIS A 287 5.66 -11.94 -16.25
C HIS A 287 6.25 -10.62 -15.73
N VAL A 288 7.42 -10.66 -15.10
CA VAL A 288 8.18 -9.48 -14.67
C VAL A 288 8.56 -8.60 -15.87
N ALA A 289 9.15 -9.19 -16.91
CA ALA A 289 9.51 -8.47 -18.14
C ALA A 289 8.28 -7.79 -18.77
N ALA A 290 7.14 -8.50 -18.81
CA ALA A 290 5.92 -7.99 -19.42
C ALA A 290 5.16 -6.95 -18.57
N VAL A 291 5.44 -6.82 -17.27
CA VAL A 291 4.93 -5.74 -16.40
C VAL A 291 5.80 -4.50 -16.54
N LEU A 292 7.12 -4.69 -16.60
CA LEU A 292 8.09 -3.59 -16.70
C LEU A 292 8.32 -3.09 -18.14
N GLY A 293 7.72 -3.74 -19.14
CA GLY A 293 7.86 -3.36 -20.56
C GLY A 293 9.18 -3.77 -21.21
N HIS A 294 9.89 -4.74 -20.64
CA HIS A 294 11.10 -5.31 -21.22
C HIS A 294 10.79 -6.26 -22.39
N SER A 295 11.71 -6.31 -23.35
CA SER A 295 11.51 -7.04 -24.61
C SER A 295 11.74 -8.56 -24.48
N GLY A 296 12.35 -9.01 -23.38
CA GLY A 296 12.58 -10.43 -23.12
C GLY A 296 13.04 -10.77 -21.71
N VAL A 297 12.96 -12.06 -21.39
CA VAL A 297 13.34 -12.67 -20.10
C VAL A 297 14.82 -12.45 -19.74
N ALA A 298 15.68 -12.34 -20.76
CA ALA A 298 17.13 -12.16 -20.60
C ALA A 298 17.52 -10.82 -19.98
N GLU A 299 16.63 -9.82 -19.98
CA GLU A 299 16.87 -8.52 -19.33
C GLU A 299 16.58 -8.55 -17.81
N ILE A 300 15.97 -9.63 -17.31
CA ILE A 300 15.61 -9.79 -15.90
C ILE A 300 16.59 -10.76 -15.23
N GLU A 301 17.45 -10.24 -14.37
CA GLU A 301 18.31 -11.06 -13.51
C GLU A 301 17.46 -11.79 -12.45
N PRO A 302 17.57 -13.13 -12.30
CA PRO A 302 16.65 -13.94 -11.50
C PRO A 302 16.69 -13.64 -10.00
N ASP A 303 17.86 -13.28 -9.48
CA ASP A 303 18.08 -13.02 -8.04
C ASP A 303 18.00 -11.53 -7.67
N ARG A 304 17.84 -10.64 -8.66
CA ARG A 304 17.75 -9.21 -8.41
C ARG A 304 16.41 -8.86 -7.77
N ALA A 305 16.45 -7.93 -6.80
CA ALA A 305 15.24 -7.52 -6.10
C ALA A 305 14.26 -6.80 -7.05
N PHE A 306 12.96 -7.10 -6.94
CA PHE A 306 11.92 -6.47 -7.76
C PHE A 306 11.90 -4.95 -7.60
N LYS A 307 12.15 -4.44 -6.39
CA LYS A 307 12.27 -3.00 -6.11
C LYS A 307 13.37 -2.33 -6.97
N ASP A 308 14.51 -2.99 -7.13
CA ASP A 308 15.64 -2.49 -7.92
C ASP A 308 15.41 -2.59 -9.43
N LEU A 309 14.42 -3.38 -9.84
CA LEU A 309 13.92 -3.49 -11.21
C LEU A 309 12.80 -2.47 -11.51
N GLY A 310 12.43 -1.62 -10.54
CA GLY A 310 11.43 -0.58 -10.72
C GLY A 310 10.01 -0.99 -10.32
N PHE A 311 9.85 -2.02 -9.49
CA PHE A 311 8.53 -2.35 -8.94
C PHE A 311 8.07 -1.33 -7.90
N ASP A 312 6.83 -0.89 -8.03
CA ASP A 312 6.08 -0.07 -7.08
C ASP A 312 4.81 -0.80 -6.60
N SER A 313 3.99 -0.13 -5.80
CA SER A 313 2.77 -0.74 -5.25
C SER A 313 1.72 -1.10 -6.31
N LEU A 314 1.75 -0.50 -7.51
CA LEU A 314 0.81 -0.79 -8.59
C LEU A 314 1.31 -1.94 -9.46
N THR A 315 2.59 -1.94 -9.82
CA THR A 315 3.19 -3.00 -10.63
C THR A 315 3.30 -4.31 -9.84
N ALA A 316 3.45 -4.25 -8.51
CA ALA A 316 3.39 -5.42 -7.63
C ALA A 316 2.05 -6.15 -7.70
N VAL A 317 0.95 -5.39 -7.70
CA VAL A 317 -0.41 -5.92 -7.83
C VAL A 317 -0.63 -6.53 -9.22
N GLU A 318 -0.11 -5.88 -10.27
CA GLU A 318 -0.21 -6.40 -11.64
C GLU A 318 0.56 -7.72 -11.83
N LEU A 319 1.78 -7.82 -11.29
CA LEU A 319 2.56 -9.07 -11.32
C LEU A 319 1.85 -10.19 -10.57
N ARG A 320 1.31 -9.91 -9.37
CA ARG A 320 0.48 -10.87 -8.62
C ARG A 320 -0.68 -11.37 -9.46
N ASP A 321 -1.43 -10.48 -10.12
CA ASP A 321 -2.60 -10.88 -10.93
C ASP A 321 -2.23 -11.74 -12.12
N ARG A 322 -1.11 -11.41 -12.79
CA ARG A 322 -0.58 -12.21 -13.88
C ARG A 322 -0.14 -13.60 -13.40
N ILE A 323 0.51 -13.69 -12.25
CA ILE A 323 0.95 -14.97 -11.67
C ILE A 323 -0.25 -15.80 -11.18
N ASN A 324 -1.24 -15.20 -10.52
CA ASN A 324 -2.50 -15.86 -10.16
C ASN A 324 -3.18 -16.48 -11.39
N THR A 325 -3.22 -15.72 -12.50
CA THR A 325 -3.79 -16.19 -13.77
C THR A 325 -3.02 -17.36 -14.35
N ALA A 326 -1.68 -17.31 -14.32
CA ALA A 326 -0.82 -18.35 -14.90
C ALA A 326 -0.76 -19.64 -14.06
N THR A 327 -0.88 -19.50 -12.73
CA THR A 327 -0.69 -20.62 -11.79
C THR A 327 -2.01 -21.18 -11.25
N GLY A 328 -3.10 -20.41 -11.31
CA GLY A 328 -4.39 -20.75 -10.70
C GLY A 328 -4.41 -20.61 -9.18
N LEU A 329 -3.36 -20.05 -8.58
CA LEU A 329 -3.25 -19.80 -7.14
C LEU A 329 -3.96 -18.50 -6.74
N VAL A 330 -4.26 -18.37 -5.45
CA VAL A 330 -4.76 -17.14 -4.83
C VAL A 330 -3.65 -16.56 -3.96
N LEU A 331 -2.85 -15.67 -4.56
CA LEU A 331 -1.68 -15.11 -3.90
C LEU A 331 -1.96 -13.73 -3.25
N PRO A 332 -1.33 -13.42 -2.11
CA PRO A 332 -1.55 -12.16 -1.39
C PRO A 332 -1.01 -10.94 -2.16
N PRO A 333 -1.53 -9.72 -1.91
CA PRO A 333 -1.01 -8.48 -2.51
C PRO A 333 0.42 -8.13 -2.07
N THR A 334 0.89 -8.70 -0.97
CA THR A 334 2.26 -8.55 -0.45
C THR A 334 3.27 -9.47 -1.14
N LEU A 335 2.84 -10.37 -2.05
CA LEU A 335 3.66 -11.41 -2.69
C LEU A 335 5.03 -10.93 -3.21
N VAL A 336 5.07 -9.75 -3.83
CA VAL A 336 6.29 -9.16 -4.41
C VAL A 336 7.25 -8.64 -3.33
N PHE A 337 6.73 -8.30 -2.15
CA PHE A 337 7.52 -7.92 -0.98
C PHE A 337 7.95 -9.14 -0.16
N ASP A 338 7.06 -10.12 -0.01
CA ASP A 338 7.32 -11.37 0.74
C ASP A 338 8.34 -12.25 -0.01
N HIS A 339 8.33 -12.20 -1.35
CA HIS A 339 9.26 -12.92 -2.23
C HIS A 339 9.91 -11.96 -3.22
N PRO A 340 11.00 -11.26 -2.81
CA PRO A 340 11.47 -10.08 -3.52
C PRO A 340 12.27 -10.35 -4.79
N SER A 341 12.39 -11.59 -5.29
CA SER A 341 13.10 -11.92 -6.52
C SER A 341 12.39 -13.00 -7.33
N ALA A 342 12.74 -13.16 -8.61
CA ALA A 342 12.12 -14.16 -9.46
C ALA A 342 12.39 -15.59 -8.96
N THR A 343 13.60 -15.85 -8.47
CA THR A 343 13.96 -17.13 -7.84
C THR A 343 13.17 -17.39 -6.56
N ALA A 344 13.03 -16.38 -5.69
CA ALA A 344 12.30 -16.52 -4.42
C ALA A 344 10.81 -16.79 -4.66
N LEU A 345 10.22 -16.07 -5.62
CA LEU A 345 8.84 -16.23 -6.00
C LEU A 345 8.59 -17.58 -6.69
N ALA A 346 9.49 -18.02 -7.59
CA ALA A 346 9.39 -19.32 -8.22
C ALA A 346 9.42 -20.48 -7.21
N ARG A 347 10.26 -20.40 -6.18
CA ARG A 347 10.32 -21.40 -5.11
C ARG A 347 9.02 -21.47 -4.31
N PHE A 348 8.44 -20.31 -3.98
CA PHE A 348 7.15 -20.25 -3.30
C PHE A 348 6.00 -20.80 -4.18
N LEU A 349 6.01 -20.49 -5.48
CA LEU A 349 5.05 -21.07 -6.43
C LEU A 349 5.22 -22.59 -6.55
N GLU A 350 6.45 -23.10 -6.49
CA GLU A 350 6.71 -24.54 -6.49
C GLU A 350 6.10 -25.22 -5.26
N SER A 351 6.27 -24.63 -4.07
CA SER A 351 5.66 -25.17 -2.84
C SER A 351 4.14 -25.11 -2.86
N GLU A 352 3.53 -24.05 -3.38
CA GLU A 352 2.08 -23.94 -3.48
C GLU A 352 1.48 -24.89 -4.52
N LEU A 353 2.13 -25.04 -5.69
CA LEU A 353 1.64 -25.87 -6.79
C LEU A 353 1.85 -27.37 -6.56
N LEU A 354 2.99 -27.77 -6.00
CA LEU A 354 3.36 -29.17 -5.82
C LEU A 354 3.19 -29.66 -4.38
N GLY A 355 3.22 -28.76 -3.39
CA GLY A 355 3.06 -29.06 -1.97
C GLY A 355 1.61 -29.32 -1.54
N ALA A 356 0.60 -28.97 -2.34
CA ALA A 356 -0.79 -29.32 -2.05
C ALA A 356 -1.09 -30.85 -2.06
N ARG A 357 -0.11 -31.71 -2.39
CA ARG A 357 -0.24 -33.18 -2.33
C ARG A 357 0.76 -33.89 -1.40
N THR A 358 1.56 -33.14 -0.65
CA THR A 358 2.34 -33.67 0.46
C THR A 358 2.21 -32.68 1.60
N ALA A 359 1.37 -33.04 2.58
CA ALA A 359 1.26 -32.31 3.83
C ALA A 359 2.67 -32.11 4.41
N VAL A 360 3.22 -30.90 4.21
CA VAL A 360 4.23 -30.37 5.11
C VAL A 360 3.51 -30.25 6.44
N PRO A 361 4.06 -30.80 7.54
CA PRO A 361 3.43 -30.63 8.84
C PRO A 361 3.19 -29.14 9.07
N GLN A 362 1.94 -28.72 9.23
CA GLN A 362 1.68 -27.50 9.99
C GLN A 362 2.47 -27.67 11.28
N GLU A 363 3.47 -26.82 11.50
CA GLU A 363 4.11 -26.73 12.81
C GLU A 363 2.99 -26.56 13.82
N ARG A 364 2.79 -27.62 14.61
CA ARG A 364 1.77 -27.62 15.66
C ARG A 364 2.07 -26.42 16.53
N HIS A 365 1.04 -25.62 16.79
CA HIS A 365 1.13 -24.59 17.83
C HIS A 365 1.83 -25.18 19.05
N PRO A 366 2.98 -24.63 19.50
CA PRO A 366 3.38 -24.88 20.85
C PRO A 366 2.22 -24.36 21.71
N ALA A 367 1.66 -25.23 22.54
CA ALA A 367 0.72 -24.79 23.56
C ALA A 367 1.42 -23.68 24.37
N ALA A 368 0.65 -22.69 24.86
CA ALA A 368 1.17 -21.75 25.84
C ALA A 368 1.92 -22.56 26.92
N ALA A 369 3.18 -22.21 27.12
CA ALA A 369 4.07 -22.90 28.02
C ALA A 369 3.60 -22.69 29.47
N ASP A 370 4.17 -23.47 30.39
CA ASP A 370 4.10 -23.11 31.81
C ASP A 370 4.73 -21.72 32.00
N ASP A 371 4.15 -20.88 32.86
CA ASP A 371 4.64 -19.50 33.09
C ASP A 371 6.10 -19.49 33.61
N ASP A 372 6.53 -20.62 34.16
CA ASP A 372 7.86 -20.88 34.69
C ASP A 372 8.81 -21.60 33.69
N GLU A 373 8.44 -21.73 32.40
CA GLU A 373 9.35 -22.35 31.43
C GLU A 373 10.67 -21.57 31.30
N PRO A 374 11.84 -22.23 31.52
CA PRO A 374 13.14 -21.57 31.41
C PRO A 374 13.43 -21.14 29.97
N ILE A 375 14.07 -19.98 29.82
CA ILE A 375 14.45 -19.45 28.50
C ILE A 375 15.94 -19.68 28.30
N ALA A 376 16.29 -20.34 27.20
CA ALA A 376 17.68 -20.58 26.81
C ALA A 376 18.21 -19.43 25.97
N ILE A 377 19.43 -18.99 26.26
CA ILE A 377 20.25 -18.18 25.34
C ILE A 377 21.03 -19.15 24.48
N VAL A 378 20.80 -19.12 23.16
CA VAL A 378 21.39 -20.07 22.21
C VAL A 378 22.43 -19.47 21.28
N ALA A 379 22.46 -18.15 21.19
CA ALA A 379 23.59 -17.42 20.62
C ALA A 379 23.67 -16.00 21.20
N MET A 380 24.83 -15.39 21.02
CA MET A 380 25.08 -14.00 21.35
C MET A 380 26.09 -13.39 20.37
N SER A 381 25.95 -12.09 20.11
CA SER A 381 26.87 -11.25 19.34
C SER A 381 26.99 -9.90 20.02
N CYS A 382 28.15 -9.25 19.90
CA CYS A 382 28.35 -7.92 20.45
C CYS A 382 29.47 -7.16 19.75
N HIS A 383 29.26 -5.86 19.58
CA HIS A 383 30.29 -4.92 19.14
C HIS A 383 30.47 -3.87 20.22
N LEU A 384 31.67 -3.79 20.80
CA LEU A 384 31.99 -2.98 21.97
C LEU A 384 33.32 -2.22 21.76
N PRO A 385 33.58 -1.16 22.55
CA PRO A 385 34.80 -0.39 22.45
C PRO A 385 36.07 -1.23 22.59
N GLY A 386 37.18 -0.74 22.03
CA GLY A 386 38.47 -1.45 22.06
C GLY A 386 38.63 -2.49 20.94
N GLY A 387 37.78 -2.45 19.91
CA GLY A 387 37.82 -3.38 18.78
C GLY A 387 37.23 -4.75 19.12
N VAL A 388 36.31 -4.80 20.09
CA VAL A 388 35.61 -6.02 20.47
C VAL A 388 34.45 -6.22 19.51
N ASP A 389 34.57 -7.20 18.62
CA ASP A 389 33.59 -7.56 17.59
C ASP A 389 32.85 -8.87 17.89
N SER A 390 33.12 -9.47 19.05
CA SER A 390 32.61 -10.78 19.41
C SER A 390 32.60 -11.02 20.93
N PRO A 391 31.75 -11.94 21.42
CA PRO A 391 31.76 -12.35 22.83
C PRO A 391 33.10 -12.90 23.31
N GLU A 392 33.86 -13.57 22.44
CA GLU A 392 35.20 -14.07 22.77
C GLU A 392 36.20 -12.92 22.89
N ALA A 393 36.16 -11.92 22.00
CA ALA A 393 36.99 -10.72 22.12
C ALA A 393 36.67 -9.93 23.41
N LEU A 394 35.39 -9.89 23.81
CA LEU A 394 34.99 -9.33 25.10
C LEU A 394 35.62 -10.10 26.26
N TRP A 395 35.56 -11.43 26.22
CA TRP A 395 36.16 -12.28 27.24
C TRP A 395 37.67 -12.05 27.35
N ASP A 396 38.38 -11.97 26.23
CA ASP A 396 39.82 -11.72 26.19
C ASP A 396 40.19 -10.33 26.75
N LEU A 397 39.39 -9.29 26.43
CA LEU A 397 39.57 -7.95 26.98
C LEU A 397 39.42 -7.97 28.51
N VAL A 398 38.37 -8.60 29.03
CA VAL A 398 38.11 -8.69 30.48
C VAL A 398 39.18 -9.53 31.18
N ALA A 399 39.51 -10.70 30.63
CA ALA A 399 40.48 -11.63 31.22
C ALA A 399 41.91 -11.06 31.25
N SER A 400 42.28 -10.24 30.26
CA SER A 400 43.56 -9.54 30.22
C SER A 400 43.62 -8.27 31.08
N GLY A 401 42.47 -7.80 31.60
CA GLY A 401 42.37 -6.53 32.32
C GLY A 401 42.55 -5.31 31.42
N GLY A 402 42.17 -5.44 30.14
CA GLY A 402 42.29 -4.37 29.15
C GLY A 402 41.36 -3.19 29.43
N ASP A 403 41.79 -2.01 29.01
CA ASP A 403 41.05 -0.75 29.12
C ASP A 403 40.69 -0.26 27.71
N ALA A 404 39.39 -0.16 27.44
CA ALA A 404 38.84 0.24 26.15
C ALA A 404 38.40 1.72 26.10
N ILE A 405 38.71 2.51 27.14
CA ILE A 405 38.42 3.94 27.17
C ILE A 405 39.43 4.70 26.31
N SER A 406 38.93 5.55 25.42
CA SER A 406 39.66 6.28 24.41
C SER A 406 39.12 7.70 24.21
N GLY A 407 39.84 8.53 23.45
CA GLY A 407 39.41 9.90 23.15
C GLY A 407 38.25 9.96 22.14
N PHE A 408 37.57 11.11 22.06
CA PHE A 408 36.44 11.30 21.14
C PHE A 408 36.76 10.97 19.67
N PRO A 409 35.79 10.40 18.91
CA PRO A 409 35.96 10.08 17.50
C PRO A 409 36.03 11.35 16.63
N ALA A 410 36.91 11.32 15.62
CA ALA A 410 37.14 12.47 14.73
C ALA A 410 36.16 12.55 13.54
N ASP A 411 35.38 11.50 13.28
CA ASP A 411 34.52 11.34 12.11
C ASP A 411 33.04 11.71 12.36
N ARG A 412 32.70 12.16 13.58
CA ARG A 412 31.32 12.55 13.97
C ARG A 412 30.99 14.02 13.73
N GLY A 413 31.97 14.82 13.29
CA GLY A 413 31.79 16.26 13.06
C GLY A 413 31.58 17.07 14.35
N TRP A 414 32.12 16.56 15.46
CA TRP A 414 32.15 17.24 16.76
C TRP A 414 33.32 18.23 16.79
N ASP A 415 33.07 19.46 17.25
CA ASP A 415 34.12 20.46 17.45
C ASP A 415 34.80 20.19 18.81
N THR A 416 35.66 19.19 18.85
CA THR A 416 36.28 18.69 20.10
C THR A 416 37.08 19.76 20.84
N ASP A 417 37.66 20.71 20.11
CA ASP A 417 38.45 21.81 20.68
C ASP A 417 37.54 22.84 21.37
N ALA A 418 36.41 23.19 20.75
CA ALA A 418 35.44 24.11 21.36
C ALA A 418 34.58 23.44 22.44
N LEU A 419 34.40 22.12 22.37
CA LEU A 419 33.57 21.36 23.31
C LEU A 419 34.19 21.22 24.69
N TYR A 420 35.51 21.29 24.85
CA TYR A 420 36.13 21.07 26.16
C TYR A 420 36.32 22.34 26.98
N ASP A 421 35.96 22.28 28.26
CA ASP A 421 36.42 23.24 29.26
C ASP A 421 36.56 22.53 30.63
N PRO A 422 37.67 22.75 31.36
CA PRO A 422 37.84 22.19 32.71
C PRO A 422 36.86 22.76 33.74
N ASP A 423 36.21 23.90 33.47
CA ASP A 423 35.17 24.49 34.32
C ASP A 423 33.79 23.87 34.01
N PRO A 424 33.22 23.05 34.92
CA PRO A 424 31.87 22.49 34.74
C PRO A 424 30.77 23.56 34.72
N ASP A 425 31.06 24.78 35.16
CA ASP A 425 30.11 25.88 35.19
C ASP A 425 30.02 26.64 33.83
N ARG A 426 30.87 26.31 32.84
CA ARG A 426 30.83 26.88 31.49
C ARG A 426 29.73 26.24 30.60
N PRO A 427 28.84 27.03 29.95
CA PRO A 427 27.75 26.45 29.14
C PRO A 427 28.22 25.85 27.82
N GLY A 428 27.60 24.73 27.44
CA GLY A 428 27.85 24.08 26.15
C GLY A 428 29.15 23.29 26.06
N THR A 429 29.87 23.11 27.17
CA THR A 429 31.17 22.44 27.24
C THR A 429 31.13 21.19 28.13
N THR A 430 32.09 20.30 27.93
CA THR A 430 32.35 19.10 28.74
C THR A 430 33.74 19.16 29.37
N TYR A 431 33.87 18.70 30.61
CA TYR A 431 35.19 18.55 31.27
C TYR A 431 35.79 17.14 31.09
N ALA A 432 35.04 16.20 30.52
CA ALA A 432 35.54 14.88 30.16
C ALA A 432 35.84 14.81 28.65
N ARG A 433 36.94 14.15 28.28
CA ARG A 433 37.39 13.96 26.88
C ARG A 433 37.47 12.51 26.44
N ASP A 434 37.28 11.58 27.37
CA ASP A 434 37.45 10.15 27.17
C ASP A 434 36.13 9.40 27.40
N GLY A 435 35.97 8.29 26.68
CA GLY A 435 34.82 7.40 26.74
C GLY A 435 35.08 6.12 25.95
N GLY A 436 34.12 5.19 25.93
CA GLY A 436 34.21 3.99 25.08
C GLY A 436 33.53 4.25 23.73
N PHE A 437 34.26 4.14 22.62
CA PHE A 437 33.70 4.44 21.29
C PHE A 437 33.86 3.30 20.29
N LEU A 438 32.90 3.18 19.38
CA LEU A 438 32.97 2.37 18.17
C LEU A 438 33.46 3.26 17.02
N TYR A 439 34.76 3.20 16.73
CA TYR A 439 35.40 4.03 15.71
C TYR A 439 34.98 3.66 14.28
N ASP A 440 34.48 2.44 14.09
CA ASP A 440 33.99 1.90 12.83
C ASP A 440 32.48 2.01 12.68
N ALA A 441 31.74 2.58 13.63
CA ALA A 441 30.28 2.69 13.54
C ALA A 441 29.76 3.61 12.41
N THR A 442 30.63 4.22 11.60
CA THR A 442 30.22 4.83 10.32
C THR A 442 30.19 3.84 9.14
N GLY A 443 30.92 2.73 9.25
CA GLY A 443 30.96 1.64 8.27
C GLY A 443 29.66 0.84 8.25
N PHE A 444 29.33 0.28 7.08
CA PHE A 444 28.19 -0.62 6.88
C PHE A 444 28.25 -1.24 5.48
N ASP A 445 28.10 -2.57 5.38
CA ASP A 445 27.94 -3.23 4.07
C ASP A 445 26.50 -3.13 3.57
N ALA A 446 26.17 -1.97 3.00
CA ALA A 446 24.83 -1.71 2.48
C ALA A 446 24.41 -2.69 1.37
N GLY A 447 25.36 -3.11 0.52
CA GLY A 447 25.08 -4.01 -0.60
C GLY A 447 24.66 -5.40 -0.14
N PHE A 448 25.34 -5.92 0.89
CA PHE A 448 25.01 -7.20 1.51
C PHE A 448 23.56 -7.26 2.02
N PHE A 449 23.09 -6.17 2.64
CA PHE A 449 21.72 -6.07 3.16
C PHE A 449 20.68 -5.57 2.14
N GLY A 450 21.04 -5.40 0.86
CA GLY A 450 20.12 -4.91 -0.17
C GLY A 450 19.69 -3.46 0.03
N ILE A 451 20.52 -2.65 0.68
CA ILE A 451 20.28 -1.25 1.00
C ILE A 451 21.08 -0.37 0.03
N SER A 452 20.42 0.61 -0.58
CA SER A 452 21.11 1.53 -1.49
C SER A 452 22.10 2.43 -0.73
N PRO A 453 23.22 2.87 -1.35
CA PRO A 453 24.19 3.75 -0.69
C PRO A 453 23.57 5.04 -0.14
N ARG A 454 22.56 5.58 -0.84
CA ARG A 454 21.82 6.78 -0.42
C ARG A 454 20.96 6.54 0.82
N GLU A 455 20.29 5.38 0.88
CA GLU A 455 19.53 5.00 2.07
C GLU A 455 20.47 4.73 3.25
N ALA A 456 21.57 4.01 3.02
CA ALA A 456 22.58 3.74 4.04
C ALA A 456 23.10 5.04 4.67
N LEU A 457 23.43 6.07 3.88
CA LEU A 457 23.86 7.38 4.38
C LEU A 457 22.82 8.06 5.29
N ALA A 458 21.53 7.81 5.08
CA ALA A 458 20.44 8.38 5.87
C ALA A 458 20.11 7.56 7.13
N MET A 459 20.59 6.32 7.23
CA MET A 459 20.32 5.42 8.35
C MET A 459 21.14 5.81 9.58
N ASP A 460 20.50 5.86 10.74
CA ASP A 460 21.18 5.91 12.03
C ASP A 460 22.19 4.74 12.13
N PRO A 461 23.47 4.99 12.47
CA PRO A 461 24.46 3.95 12.76
C PRO A 461 23.95 2.81 13.65
N GLN A 462 23.08 3.12 14.61
CA GLN A 462 22.46 2.13 15.49
C GLN A 462 21.62 1.09 14.72
N GLN A 463 20.95 1.49 13.64
CA GLN A 463 20.21 0.56 12.77
C GLN A 463 21.14 -0.36 11.99
N ARG A 464 22.26 0.19 11.51
CA ARG A 464 23.25 -0.53 10.71
C ARG A 464 23.94 -1.61 11.54
N LEU A 465 24.42 -1.20 12.71
CA LEU A 465 25.08 -2.08 13.67
C LEU A 465 24.17 -3.20 14.16
N LEU A 466 22.87 -2.93 14.34
CA LEU A 466 21.91 -3.97 14.70
C LEU A 466 21.65 -4.99 13.59
N LEU A 467 21.72 -4.59 12.32
CA LEU A 467 21.60 -5.55 11.21
C LEU A 467 22.79 -6.52 11.19
N GLU A 468 24.00 -5.99 11.34
CA GLU A 468 25.24 -6.77 11.40
C GLU A 468 25.25 -7.70 12.61
N THR A 469 25.05 -7.16 13.81
CA THR A 469 25.03 -7.97 15.04
C THR A 469 23.90 -9.01 15.06
N SER A 470 22.73 -8.71 14.49
CA SER A 470 21.65 -9.72 14.36
C SER A 470 22.02 -10.83 13.38
N TRP A 471 22.65 -10.50 12.25
CA TRP A 471 23.18 -11.49 11.31
C TRP A 471 24.18 -12.43 11.99
N GLU A 472 25.15 -11.85 12.70
CA GLU A 472 26.17 -12.59 13.45
C GLU A 472 25.54 -13.52 14.51
N ALA A 473 24.53 -13.06 15.24
CA ALA A 473 23.84 -13.88 16.23
C ALA A 473 23.22 -15.13 15.59
N PHE A 474 22.61 -15.02 14.41
CA PHE A 474 22.06 -16.17 13.69
C PHE A 474 23.16 -17.11 13.18
N GLU A 475 24.22 -16.58 12.57
CA GLU A 475 25.33 -17.41 12.09
C GLU A 475 26.00 -18.19 13.22
N ARG A 476 26.14 -17.57 14.40
CA ARG A 476 26.72 -18.20 15.59
C ARG A 476 25.82 -19.30 16.17
N ALA A 477 24.50 -19.18 16.03
CA ALA A 477 23.57 -20.27 16.32
C ALA A 477 23.60 -21.40 15.25
N GLY A 478 24.39 -21.25 14.17
CA GLY A 478 24.37 -22.18 13.04
C GLY A 478 23.09 -22.07 12.19
N ILE A 479 22.34 -20.97 12.33
CA ILE A 479 21.10 -20.73 11.61
C ILE A 479 21.40 -19.84 10.40
N THR A 480 21.10 -20.33 9.21
CA THR A 480 21.18 -19.49 8.02
C THR A 480 19.98 -18.55 8.02
N PRO A 481 20.14 -17.20 7.97
CA PRO A 481 19.01 -16.27 8.09
C PRO A 481 17.88 -16.52 7.09
N GLY A 482 18.20 -17.04 5.89
CA GLY A 482 17.19 -17.44 4.89
C GLY A 482 16.22 -18.54 5.35
N GLN A 483 16.60 -19.37 6.35
CA GLN A 483 15.74 -20.40 6.94
C GLN A 483 14.68 -19.81 7.88
N LEU A 484 14.88 -18.60 8.38
CA LEU A 484 13.96 -17.93 9.30
C LEU A 484 12.90 -17.07 8.59
N ARG A 485 12.96 -16.96 7.26
CA ARG A 485 11.94 -16.23 6.49
C ARG A 485 10.58 -16.89 6.67
N GLY A 486 9.58 -16.11 7.06
CA GLY A 486 8.23 -16.57 7.39
C GLY A 486 8.11 -17.19 8.79
N SER A 487 9.20 -17.25 9.57
CA SER A 487 9.16 -17.81 10.92
C SER A 487 8.61 -16.79 11.92
N ARG A 488 7.97 -17.29 12.99
CA ARG A 488 7.51 -16.48 14.13
C ARG A 488 8.67 -16.14 15.06
N THR A 489 9.72 -15.54 14.51
CA THR A 489 10.87 -15.05 15.28
C THR A 489 10.64 -13.60 15.65
N GLY A 490 10.67 -13.28 16.95
CA GLY A 490 10.49 -11.92 17.45
C GLY A 490 11.78 -11.10 17.44
N VAL A 491 11.65 -9.78 17.49
CA VAL A 491 12.76 -8.81 17.55
C VAL A 491 12.46 -7.77 18.61
N PHE A 492 13.23 -7.77 19.70
CA PHE A 492 13.07 -6.87 20.84
C PHE A 492 14.37 -6.11 21.07
N VAL A 493 14.34 -4.79 20.85
CA VAL A 493 15.55 -3.97 20.85
C VAL A 493 15.40 -2.81 21.80
N GLY A 494 16.34 -2.68 22.74
CA GLY A 494 16.54 -1.49 23.54
C GLY A 494 17.34 -0.43 22.77
N MET A 495 16.78 0.75 22.55
CA MET A 495 17.47 1.84 21.87
C MET A 495 16.89 3.19 22.29
N ALA A 496 17.78 4.15 22.55
CA ALA A 496 17.44 5.55 22.73
C ALA A 496 17.82 6.37 21.49
N TYR A 497 17.02 7.37 21.14
CA TYR A 497 17.34 8.26 20.03
C TYR A 497 18.55 9.15 20.35
N GLN A 498 19.57 9.14 19.48
CA GLN A 498 20.84 9.85 19.71
C GLN A 498 20.99 11.13 18.87
N GLY A 499 19.91 11.61 18.24
CA GLY A 499 19.93 12.87 17.48
C GLY A 499 20.48 12.76 16.06
N TYR A 500 20.73 11.56 15.55
CA TYR A 500 21.23 11.36 14.19
C TYR A 500 20.24 11.95 13.16
N GLY A 501 20.76 12.72 12.21
CA GLY A 501 19.97 13.37 11.16
C GLY A 501 19.08 14.54 11.60
N ALA A 502 19.12 14.97 12.86
CA ALA A 502 18.27 16.07 13.38
C ALA A 502 18.62 17.45 12.79
N ASP A 503 19.89 17.69 12.45
CA ASP A 503 20.32 18.96 11.84
C ASP A 503 20.15 18.94 10.31
N VAL A 504 19.12 19.65 9.84
CA VAL A 504 18.79 19.80 8.42
C VAL A 504 19.95 20.45 7.64
N ARG A 505 20.80 21.26 8.27
CA ARG A 505 21.91 21.99 7.62
C ARG A 505 23.15 21.14 7.40
N ARG A 506 23.31 20.04 8.13
CA ARG A 506 24.42 19.09 8.03
C ARG A 506 24.06 17.85 7.21
N THR A 507 22.86 17.82 6.64
CA THR A 507 22.37 16.67 5.87
C THR A 507 22.88 16.75 4.43
N PRO A 508 23.47 15.67 3.88
CA PRO A 508 23.87 15.61 2.47
C PRO A 508 22.67 15.83 1.52
N GLU A 509 22.87 16.54 0.41
CA GLU A 509 21.86 16.66 -0.65
C GLU A 509 21.57 15.26 -1.26
N GLY A 510 20.31 14.99 -1.59
CA GLY A 510 19.94 13.76 -2.29
C GLY A 510 19.54 12.59 -1.38
N VAL A 511 19.32 12.79 -0.07
CA VAL A 511 18.75 11.77 0.84
C VAL A 511 17.28 12.06 1.21
N GLU A 512 16.66 13.02 0.54
CA GLU A 512 15.26 13.41 0.74
C GLU A 512 14.35 12.19 0.50
N GLY A 513 13.49 11.87 1.48
CA GLY A 513 12.61 10.69 1.44
C GLY A 513 13.09 9.49 2.26
N HIS A 514 14.40 9.32 2.49
CA HIS A 514 14.93 8.24 3.36
C HIS A 514 15.05 8.64 4.83
N ARG A 515 15.03 9.95 5.14
CA ARG A 515 15.27 10.51 6.48
C ARG A 515 14.27 10.04 7.54
N LEU A 516 12.99 9.99 7.18
CA LEU A 516 11.93 9.62 8.13
C LEU A 516 12.17 8.21 8.68
N VAL A 517 12.54 7.29 7.78
CA VAL A 517 12.75 5.88 8.11
C VAL A 517 14.17 5.66 8.67
N GLY A 518 15.16 6.40 8.18
CA GLY A 518 16.55 6.29 8.61
C GLY A 518 16.83 6.77 10.03
N GLY A 519 16.06 7.73 10.56
CA GLY A 519 16.26 8.27 11.92
C GLY A 519 15.25 7.82 12.98
N ALA A 520 14.19 7.10 12.62
CA ALA A 520 13.14 6.74 13.57
C ALA A 520 13.51 5.50 14.41
N SER A 521 13.46 5.61 15.75
CA SER A 521 13.73 4.49 16.66
C SER A 521 12.76 3.31 16.47
N SER A 522 11.50 3.58 16.11
CA SER A 522 10.50 2.54 15.86
C SER A 522 10.81 1.67 14.63
N VAL A 523 11.63 2.15 13.70
CA VAL A 523 11.98 1.42 12.47
C VAL A 523 13.03 0.35 12.75
N VAL A 524 13.81 0.47 13.82
CA VAL A 524 15.00 -0.36 14.06
C VAL A 524 14.66 -1.85 14.16
N SER A 525 13.74 -2.21 15.05
CA SER A 525 13.26 -3.59 15.19
C SER A 525 12.54 -4.08 13.94
N GLY A 526 11.72 -3.22 13.32
CA GLY A 526 11.01 -3.53 12.08
C GLY A 526 11.94 -3.77 10.88
N ARG A 527 13.08 -3.08 10.82
CA ARG A 527 14.07 -3.25 9.76
C ARG A 527 14.81 -4.57 9.89
N VAL A 528 15.20 -4.96 11.10
CA VAL A 528 15.75 -6.30 11.37
C VAL A 528 14.74 -7.36 10.96
N ALA A 529 13.49 -7.25 11.41
CA ALA A 529 12.43 -8.19 11.03
C ALA A 529 12.23 -8.25 9.50
N TYR A 530 12.17 -7.10 8.82
CA TYR A 530 11.99 -7.03 7.37
C TYR A 530 13.16 -7.66 6.60
N THR A 531 14.41 -7.32 6.95
CA THR A 531 15.61 -7.80 6.27
C THR A 531 15.73 -9.33 6.34
N PHE A 532 15.40 -9.92 7.49
CA PHE A 532 15.47 -11.36 7.71
C PHE A 532 14.14 -12.10 7.44
N GLY A 533 13.07 -11.38 7.10
CA GLY A 533 11.73 -11.92 6.83
C GLY A 533 11.09 -12.57 8.06
N LEU A 534 11.27 -12.00 9.24
CA LEU A 534 10.73 -12.51 10.50
C LEU A 534 9.31 -11.99 10.72
N GLU A 535 8.40 -12.87 11.13
CA GLU A 535 6.97 -12.57 11.30
C GLU A 535 6.52 -12.56 12.78
N GLY A 536 7.46 -12.62 13.73
CA GLY A 536 7.16 -12.45 15.16
C GLY A 536 7.01 -10.97 15.57
N PRO A 537 6.71 -10.70 16.85
CA PRO A 537 6.62 -9.32 17.35
C PRO A 537 7.92 -8.54 17.14
N ALA A 538 7.83 -7.32 16.63
CA ALA A 538 8.97 -6.42 16.43
C ALA A 538 8.77 -5.14 17.24
N VAL A 539 9.56 -4.95 18.30
CA VAL A 539 9.38 -3.87 19.28
C VAL A 539 10.71 -3.20 19.58
N THR A 540 10.73 -1.87 19.48
CA THR A 540 11.81 -1.03 20.01
C THR A 540 11.37 -0.44 21.35
N ILE A 541 12.21 -0.56 22.38
CA ILE A 541 11.97 -0.10 23.75
C ILE A 541 12.95 1.01 24.10
N ASP A 542 12.43 2.09 24.69
CA ASP A 542 13.23 3.14 25.31
C ASP A 542 12.80 3.34 26.77
N THR A 543 13.54 2.72 27.68
CA THR A 543 13.49 2.95 29.13
C THR A 543 14.86 3.47 29.61
N ALA A 544 15.52 4.27 28.77
CA ALA A 544 16.89 4.75 28.95
C ALA A 544 17.88 3.60 29.19
N CYS A 545 18.73 3.69 30.23
CA CYS A 545 19.80 2.71 30.49
C CYS A 545 19.31 1.28 30.77
N SER A 546 18.02 1.07 31.02
CA SER A 546 17.44 -0.27 31.30
C SER A 546 16.86 -0.97 30.06
N SER A 547 16.91 -0.33 28.89
CA SER A 547 16.14 -0.74 27.70
C SER A 547 16.45 -2.16 27.23
N SER A 548 17.71 -2.60 27.24
CA SER A 548 18.10 -3.95 26.79
C SER A 548 17.57 -5.05 27.71
N LEU A 549 17.52 -4.81 29.03
CA LEU A 549 16.95 -5.76 29.98
C LEU A 549 15.42 -5.85 29.85
N VAL A 550 14.76 -4.72 29.61
CA VAL A 550 13.31 -4.72 29.33
C VAL A 550 13.01 -5.42 28.00
N ALA A 551 13.86 -5.25 26.99
CA ALA A 551 13.74 -5.96 25.72
C ALA A 551 13.83 -7.48 25.91
N LEU A 552 14.81 -7.96 26.67
CA LEU A 552 14.94 -9.38 27.00
C LEU A 552 13.72 -9.88 27.79
N HIS A 553 13.25 -9.12 28.79
CA HIS A 553 12.06 -9.47 29.55
C HIS A 553 10.82 -9.66 28.65
N LEU A 554 10.57 -8.73 27.72
CA LEU A 554 9.44 -8.82 26.80
C LEU A 554 9.58 -9.98 25.80
N ALA A 555 10.80 -10.26 25.34
CA ALA A 555 11.08 -11.41 24.49
C ALA A 555 10.73 -12.72 25.21
N MET A 556 11.14 -12.86 26.47
CA MET A 556 10.82 -14.03 27.31
C MET A 556 9.30 -14.19 27.51
N GLN A 557 8.59 -13.10 27.78
CA GLN A 557 7.12 -13.13 27.91
C GLN A 557 6.46 -13.58 26.61
N SER A 558 6.92 -13.06 25.46
CA SER A 558 6.39 -13.41 24.14
C SER A 558 6.66 -14.88 23.79
N LEU A 559 7.82 -15.41 24.18
CA LEU A 559 8.16 -16.83 24.05
C LEU A 559 7.24 -17.70 24.92
N ARG A 560 7.01 -17.33 26.18
CA ARG A 560 6.12 -18.11 27.08
C ARG A 560 4.66 -18.09 26.64
N ALA A 561 4.18 -16.93 26.21
CA ALA A 561 2.85 -16.74 25.64
C ALA A 561 2.66 -17.45 24.29
N GLY A 562 3.75 -17.96 23.69
CA GLY A 562 3.71 -18.61 22.39
C GLY A 562 3.43 -17.63 21.24
N GLU A 563 3.73 -16.34 21.40
CA GLU A 563 3.64 -15.31 20.37
C GLU A 563 4.78 -15.42 19.35
N CYS A 564 5.94 -15.91 19.80
CA CYS A 564 7.07 -16.31 18.97
C CYS A 564 7.62 -17.68 19.41
N ALA A 565 8.39 -18.32 18.52
CA ALA A 565 9.12 -19.57 18.82
C ALA A 565 10.59 -19.31 19.16
N MET A 566 11.12 -18.18 18.69
CA MET A 566 12.49 -17.71 18.90
C MET A 566 12.44 -16.17 18.95
N ALA A 567 13.41 -15.52 19.59
CA ALA A 567 13.49 -14.07 19.57
C ALA A 567 14.93 -13.55 19.64
N LEU A 568 15.20 -12.49 18.89
CA LEU A 568 16.35 -11.62 19.11
C LEU A 568 16.00 -10.63 20.23
N ALA A 569 16.84 -10.55 21.25
CA ALA A 569 16.73 -9.55 22.31
C ALA A 569 18.07 -8.85 22.49
N GLY A 570 18.09 -7.52 22.56
CA GLY A 570 19.35 -6.80 22.66
C GLY A 570 19.21 -5.31 22.88
N GLY A 571 20.32 -4.60 22.73
CA GLY A 571 20.32 -3.15 22.71
C GLY A 571 21.52 -2.56 21.99
N VAL A 572 21.38 -1.30 21.58
CA VAL A 572 22.41 -0.56 20.85
C VAL A 572 22.49 0.88 21.35
N THR A 573 23.69 1.44 21.32
CA THR A 573 23.94 2.86 21.56
C THR A 573 25.14 3.30 20.73
N VAL A 574 24.91 4.27 19.85
CA VAL A 574 25.98 4.99 19.11
C VAL A 574 25.70 6.48 19.25
N MET A 575 26.62 7.22 19.84
CA MET A 575 26.48 8.63 20.14
C MET A 575 26.71 9.47 18.87
N ALA A 576 25.63 9.94 18.27
CA ALA A 576 25.73 10.84 17.11
C ALA A 576 26.07 12.29 17.50
N SER A 577 25.79 12.67 18.75
CA SER A 577 25.97 14.03 19.30
C SER A 577 26.73 14.00 20.62
N PRO A 578 27.56 15.01 20.93
CA PRO A 578 28.27 15.10 22.22
C PRO A 578 27.35 15.57 23.37
N SER A 579 26.04 15.75 23.12
CA SER A 579 25.09 16.34 24.08
C SER A 579 25.09 15.66 25.44
N VAL A 580 25.21 14.32 25.49
CA VAL A 580 25.21 13.58 26.77
C VAL A 580 26.40 13.97 27.66
N PHE A 581 27.57 14.21 27.07
CA PHE A 581 28.76 14.66 27.80
C PHE A 581 28.59 16.09 28.33
N VAL A 582 28.00 16.98 27.53
CA VAL A 582 27.74 18.38 27.93
C VAL A 582 26.74 18.43 29.09
N GLU A 583 25.61 17.72 28.97
CA GLU A 583 24.54 17.72 29.97
C GLU A 583 24.99 17.08 31.30
N PHE A 584 25.75 15.98 31.25
CA PHE A 584 26.27 15.36 32.47
C PHE A 584 27.45 16.10 33.08
N SER A 585 28.24 16.83 32.29
CA SER A 585 29.26 17.74 32.83
C SER A 585 28.62 18.84 33.68
N ARG A 586 27.48 19.37 33.25
CA ARG A 586 26.72 20.35 34.05
C ARG A 586 26.23 19.81 35.38
N GLN A 587 25.92 18.52 35.43
CA GLN A 587 25.49 17.84 36.65
C GLN A 587 26.67 17.34 37.49
N ARG A 588 27.92 17.53 37.02
CA ARG A 588 29.14 16.98 37.63
C ARG A 588 29.05 15.47 37.80
N GLY A 589 28.39 14.81 36.85
CA GLY A 589 28.12 13.37 36.88
C GLY A 589 29.15 12.52 36.14
N LEU A 590 30.06 13.15 35.37
CA LEU A 590 31.09 12.43 34.61
C LEU A 590 32.36 12.21 35.42
N SER A 591 33.00 11.07 35.22
CA SER A 591 34.39 10.88 35.60
C SER A 591 35.30 11.72 34.67
N PRO A 592 36.26 12.49 35.20
CA PRO A 592 37.17 13.29 34.39
C PRO A 592 38.02 12.47 33.40
N ASP A 593 38.35 11.21 33.73
CA ASP A 593 39.14 10.31 32.88
C ASP A 593 38.27 9.30 32.11
N GLY A 594 36.95 9.47 32.16
CA GLY A 594 35.98 8.62 31.46
C GLY A 594 35.84 7.20 32.02
N ARG A 595 36.50 6.85 33.15
CA ARG A 595 36.49 5.49 33.70
C ARG A 595 35.50 5.35 34.85
N CYS A 596 34.64 4.34 34.77
CA CYS A 596 33.75 3.97 35.86
C CYS A 596 34.51 3.17 36.93
N ARG A 597 34.50 3.65 38.18
CA ARG A 597 35.10 2.97 39.34
C ARG A 597 34.02 2.49 40.30
N ALA A 598 33.11 1.65 39.80
CA ALA A 598 31.94 1.21 40.57
C ALA A 598 32.37 0.61 41.92
N PHE A 599 31.80 1.14 43.00
CA PHE A 599 32.09 0.76 44.40
C PHE A 599 33.54 1.01 44.87
N GLY A 600 34.37 1.70 44.09
CA GLY A 600 35.72 2.12 44.46
C GLY A 600 35.72 3.30 45.44
N ALA A 601 36.75 3.39 46.28
CA ALA A 601 36.94 4.54 47.18
C ALA A 601 37.25 5.84 46.42
N ASP A 602 37.71 5.71 45.18
CA ASP A 602 38.06 6.75 44.23
C ASP A 602 36.98 6.96 43.15
N ALA A 603 35.74 6.49 43.36
CA ALA A 603 34.64 6.71 42.43
C ALA A 603 34.27 8.20 42.34
N ASP A 604 34.39 8.76 41.14
CA ASP A 604 34.28 10.21 40.88
C ASP A 604 33.30 10.56 39.74
N GLY A 605 32.61 9.57 39.18
CA GLY A 605 31.54 9.78 38.20
C GLY A 605 31.35 8.60 37.25
N THR A 606 30.53 8.80 36.22
CA THR A 606 30.29 7.83 35.14
C THR A 606 31.16 8.13 33.92
N GLY A 607 31.62 7.08 33.26
CA GLY A 607 32.05 7.10 31.86
C GLY A 607 30.88 6.78 30.95
N TRP A 608 30.90 7.29 29.72
CA TRP A 608 29.95 6.93 28.67
C TRP A 608 30.61 6.04 27.64
N SER A 609 29.85 5.08 27.13
CA SER A 609 30.32 4.16 26.09
C SER A 609 29.24 3.87 25.06
N GLU A 610 29.69 3.61 23.83
CA GLU A 610 28.90 3.03 22.75
C GLU A 610 28.95 1.50 22.81
N GLY A 611 28.05 0.85 22.07
CA GLY A 611 28.04 -0.61 21.96
C GLY A 611 26.75 -1.16 21.39
N ALA A 612 26.81 -2.38 20.89
CA ALA A 612 25.67 -3.22 20.57
C ALA A 612 25.85 -4.61 21.16
N GLY A 613 24.75 -5.20 21.65
CA GLY A 613 24.72 -6.58 22.11
C GLY A 613 23.37 -7.21 21.81
N VAL A 614 23.38 -8.40 21.23
CA VAL A 614 22.19 -9.17 20.87
C VAL A 614 22.35 -10.59 21.37
N VAL A 615 21.29 -11.12 21.98
CA VAL A 615 21.14 -12.53 22.33
C VAL A 615 19.99 -13.13 21.52
N LEU A 616 20.20 -14.37 21.08
CA LEU A 616 19.15 -15.18 20.48
C LEU A 616 18.60 -16.11 21.56
N VAL A 617 17.28 -16.05 21.78
CA VAL A 617 16.60 -16.78 22.84
C VAL A 617 15.45 -17.63 22.31
N GLU A 618 15.26 -18.79 22.95
CA GLU A 618 14.10 -19.65 22.73
C GLU A 618 13.73 -20.36 24.05
N ARG A 619 12.58 -21.03 24.08
CA ARG A 619 12.24 -21.87 25.24
C ARG A 619 13.26 -23.00 25.38
N LEU A 620 13.67 -23.34 26.60
CA LEU A 620 14.69 -24.38 26.81
C LEU A 620 14.30 -25.73 26.17
N SER A 621 13.01 -26.08 26.21
CA SER A 621 12.51 -27.30 25.57
C SER A 621 12.66 -27.27 24.04
N ASP A 622 12.53 -26.08 23.43
CA ASP A 622 12.71 -25.88 22.00
C ASP A 622 14.19 -25.94 21.62
N ALA A 623 15.08 -25.31 22.39
CA ALA A 623 16.52 -25.38 22.17
C ALA A 623 17.03 -26.82 22.16
N LEU A 624 16.63 -27.60 23.16
CA LEU A 624 16.99 -29.01 23.26
C LEU A 624 16.38 -29.85 22.12
N ARG A 625 15.15 -29.53 21.69
CA ARG A 625 14.50 -30.22 20.57
C ARG A 625 15.19 -29.92 19.24
N ASN A 626 15.59 -28.67 19.04
CA ASN A 626 16.22 -28.19 17.81
C ASN A 626 17.72 -28.53 17.77
N GLY A 627 18.29 -28.96 18.89
CA GLY A 627 19.71 -29.30 19.00
C GLY A 627 20.61 -28.07 19.03
N HIS A 628 20.07 -26.91 19.41
CA HIS A 628 20.85 -25.68 19.58
C HIS A 628 21.66 -25.74 20.87
N GLU A 629 22.87 -25.19 20.83
CA GLU A 629 23.72 -25.08 22.01
C GLU A 629 23.11 -24.10 23.01
N VAL A 630 23.05 -24.48 24.29
CA VAL A 630 22.54 -23.62 25.36
C VAL A 630 23.72 -22.96 26.06
N LEU A 631 23.92 -21.68 25.81
CA LEU A 631 25.01 -20.88 26.40
C LEU A 631 24.69 -20.50 27.85
N ALA A 632 23.42 -20.20 28.13
CA ALA A 632 22.92 -19.87 29.45
C ALA A 632 21.39 -20.09 29.53
N VAL A 633 20.86 -20.09 30.75
CA VAL A 633 19.41 -20.15 31.03
C VAL A 633 19.05 -18.95 31.90
N VAL A 634 17.97 -18.25 31.52
CA VAL A 634 17.44 -17.06 32.21
C VAL A 634 16.25 -17.41 33.10
#